data_AF-A0A1B6PR97-F1
#
_entry.id   AF-A0A1B6PR97-F1
#
_cell.length_a   1.000
_cell.length_b   1.000
_cell.length_c   1.000
_cell.angle_alpha   90.00
_cell.angle_beta   90.00
_cell.angle_gamma   90.00
#
_symmetry.space_group_name_H-M   'P 1'
#
loop_
_entity.id
_entity.type
_entity.pdbx_description
1 polymer ?
#
loop_
_entity_poly.entity_id
_entity_poly.type
_entity_poly.pdbx_seq_one_letter_code
_entity_poly.pdbx_strand_id
1 'polypeptide(L)' 'MASMVSRYPQEGWAQEGGDPCLPASWSWVQCSSEAFPRLFSITLSGKNITGSIPVELTKLSGLVEL' A
#
# COMPACT_ATOMS: atom_id res chain seq x y z
N MET A 1 10.65 -6.19 -11.03
CA MET A 1 9.94 -4.99 -10.55
C MET A 1 10.38 -4.77 -9.11
N ALA A 2 11.06 -3.67 -8.81
CA ALA A 2 11.56 -3.41 -7.45
C ALA A 2 10.39 -2.98 -6.55
N SER A 3 10.14 -3.72 -5.46
CA SER A 3 9.14 -3.33 -4.48
C SER A 3 9.60 -2.05 -3.78
N MET A 4 8.75 -1.02 -3.73
CA MET A 4 9.07 0.24 -3.03
C MET A 4 9.44 0.01 -1.57
N VAL A 5 8.88 -1.06 -1.01
CA VAL A 5 9.05 -1.55 0.34
C VAL A 5 10.47 -2.03 0.63
N SER A 6 11.19 -2.53 -0.38
CA SER A 6 12.58 -3.00 -0.24
C SER A 6 13.58 -1.89 0.12
N ARG A 7 13.20 -0.61 -0.06
CA ARG A 7 14.03 0.53 0.34
C ARG A 7 13.96 0.86 1.83
N TYR A 8 13.02 0.26 2.55
CA TYR A 8 12.76 0.56 3.96
C TYR A 8 12.79 -0.71 4.83
N PRO A 9 13.88 -1.50 4.81
CA PRO A 9 13.93 -2.81 5.47
C PRO A 9 13.81 -2.75 7.00
N GLN A 10 14.05 -1.57 7.60
CA GLN A 10 13.97 -1.32 9.04
C GLN A 10 12.60 -0.83 9.49
N GLU A 11 11.70 -0.50 8.57
CA GLU A 11 10.38 0.03 8.89
C GLU A 11 9.38 -1.11 9.11
N GLY A 12 8.61 -1.06 10.19
CA GLY A 12 7.64 -2.11 10.53
C GLY A 12 6.56 -2.28 9.45
N TRP A 13 6.07 -1.18 8.88
CA TRP A 13 5.08 -1.22 7.80
C TRP A 13 5.60 -1.85 6.51
N ALA A 14 6.93 -1.86 6.34
CA ALA A 14 7.59 -2.44 5.19
C ALA A 14 7.83 -3.95 5.34
N GLN A 15 7.60 -4.50 6.53
CA GLN A 15 7.64 -5.94 6.77
C GLN A 15 6.28 -6.61 6.55
N GLU A 16 5.21 -5.82 6.39
CA GLU A 16 3.88 -6.27 5.97
C GLU A 16 3.93 -6.63 4.48
N GLY A 17 4.65 -7.69 4.12
CA GLY A 17 4.75 -8.19 2.75
C GLY A 17 3.60 -9.12 2.38
N GLY A 18 3.47 -9.42 1.08
CA GLY A 18 2.43 -10.33 0.57
C GLY A 18 1.30 -9.57 -0.11
N ASP A 19 0.07 -10.07 0.05
CA ASP A 19 -1.12 -9.39 -0.48
C ASP A 19 -1.53 -8.25 0.48
N PRO A 20 -1.74 -7.02 -0.02
CA PRO A 20 -2.06 -5.86 0.82
C PRO A 20 -3.45 -5.89 1.46
N CYS A 21 -4.35 -6.74 0.99
CA CYS A 21 -5.72 -6.84 1.47
C CYS A 21 -6.02 -8.16 2.20
N LEU A 22 -5.25 -9.22 1.92
CA LEU A 22 -5.49 -10.57 2.42
C LEU A 22 -4.26 -11.16 3.13
N PRO A 23 -4.43 -11.92 4.23
CA PRO A 23 -5.69 -12.23 4.92
C PRO A 23 -6.23 -11.09 5.80
N ALA A 24 -5.39 -10.10 6.09
CA ALA A 24 -5.76 -8.85 6.75
C ALA A 24 -5.10 -7.71 5.99
N SER A 25 -5.78 -6.56 5.92
CA SER A 25 -5.21 -5.38 5.27
C SER A 25 -3.96 -4.90 6.02
N TRP A 26 -2.97 -4.41 5.29
CA TRP A 26 -1.83 -3.76 5.93
C TRP A 26 -2.27 -2.57 6.78
N SER A 27 -1.47 -2.21 7.80
CA SER A 27 -1.75 -1.11 8.73
C SER A 27 -1.91 0.26 8.07
N TRP A 28 -1.54 0.37 6.79
CA TRP A 28 -1.45 1.60 6.04
C TRP A 28 -2.15 1.57 4.70
N VAL A 29 -2.95 0.55 4.45
CA VAL A 29 -3.83 0.46 3.29
C VAL A 29 -5.23 0.12 3.78
N GLN A 30 -6.24 0.64 3.10
CA GLN A 30 -7.62 0.22 3.34
C GLN A 30 -8.15 -0.46 2.09
N CYS A 31 -8.79 -1.61 2.33
CA CYS A 31 -9.38 -2.43 1.29
C CYS A 31 -10.89 -2.57 1.52
N SER A 32 -11.66 -2.70 0.44
CA SER A 32 -13.10 -2.93 0.52
C SER A 32 -13.41 -4.29 1.15
N SER A 33 -14.58 -4.44 1.76
CA SER A 33 -15.02 -5.69 2.41
C SER A 33 -15.71 -6.67 1.44
N GLU A 34 -15.48 -6.52 0.14
CA GLU A 34 -16.09 -7.35 -0.90
C GLU A 34 -15.39 -8.72 -1.03
N ALA A 35 -16.02 -9.68 -1.71
CA ALA A 35 -15.42 -11.00 -1.98
C ALA A 35 -14.07 -10.92 -2.71
N PHE A 36 -13.85 -9.84 -3.47
CA PHE A 36 -12.57 -9.47 -4.07
C PHE A 36 -12.19 -8.07 -3.57
N PRO A 37 -11.46 -7.96 -2.45
CA PRO A 37 -11.18 -6.68 -1.83
C PRO A 37 -10.35 -5.80 -2.77
N ARG A 38 -10.78 -4.56 -2.95
CA ARG A 38 -10.04 -3.56 -3.74
C ARG A 38 -9.40 -2.55 -2.80
N LEU A 39 -8.15 -2.21 -3.08
CA LEU A 39 -7.46 -1.13 -2.37
C LEU A 39 -8.10 0.20 -2.76
N PHE A 40 -8.59 0.95 -1.76
CA PHE A 40 -9.24 2.25 -1.98
C PHE A 40 -8.58 3.42 -1.24
N SER A 41 -7.74 3.17 -0.24
CA SER A 41 -7.02 4.22 0.48
C SER A 41 -5.61 3.76 0.84
N ILE A 42 -4.62 4.65 0.72
CA ILE A 42 -3.23 4.41 1.10
C ILE A 42 -2.81 5.54 2.05
N THR A 43 -2.33 5.19 3.24
CA THR A 43 -1.84 6.17 4.22
C THR A 43 -0.32 6.26 4.17
N LEU A 44 0.22 7.33 3.58
CA LEU A 44 1.67 7.59 3.54
C LEU A 44 2.17 8.48 4.68
N SER A 45 1.25 9.15 5.38
CA SER A 45 1.59 10.07 6.47
C SER A 45 2.39 9.38 7.58
N GLY A 46 3.44 10.04 8.06
CA GLY A 46 4.28 9.53 9.15
C GLY A 46 5.25 8.41 8.77
N LYS A 47 5.32 7.97 7.51
CA LYS A 47 6.21 6.86 7.08
C LYS A 47 7.59 7.28 6.58
N ASN A 48 7.88 8.58 6.59
CA ASN A 48 9.14 9.17 6.12
C ASN A 48 9.59 8.64 4.73
N ILE A 49 8.61 8.35 3.86
CA ILE A 49 8.86 7.84 2.52
C ILE A 49 9.34 9.01 1.67
N THR A 50 10.49 8.83 1.02
CA THR A 50 11.08 9.81 0.11
C THR A 50 11.02 9.33 -1.34
N GLY A 51 10.96 10.29 -2.27
CA GLY A 51 10.89 10.05 -3.71
C GLY A 51 9.57 10.48 -4.33
N SER A 52 9.37 10.09 -5.59
CA SER A 52 8.18 10.43 -6.36
C SER A 52 7.10 9.36 -6.24
N ILE A 53 5.84 9.80 -6.26
CA ILE A 53 4.68 8.92 -6.37
C ILE A 53 4.73 8.25 -7.75
N PRO A 54 4.76 6.91 -7.83
CA PRO A 54 4.87 6.22 -9.11
C PRO A 54 3.56 6.32 -9.89
N VAL A 55 3.67 6.53 -11.20
CA VAL A 55 2.50 6.57 -12.11
C VAL A 55 1.68 5.29 -12.06
N GLU A 56 2.29 4.17 -11.68
CA GLU A 56 1.62 2.87 -11.53
C GLU A 56 0.46 2.89 -10.52
N LEU A 57 0.46 3.80 -9.53
CA LEU A 57 -0.68 3.95 -8.61
C LEU A 57 -1.96 4.39 -9.34
N THR A 58 -1.85 5.05 -10.50
CA THR A 58 -3.01 5.41 -11.32
C THR A 58 -3.73 4.20 -11.93
N LYS A 59 -3.08 3.01 -11.93
CA LYS A 59 -3.70 1.76 -12.36
C LYS A 59 -4.63 1.17 -11.28
N LEU A 60 -4.56 1.67 -10.04
CA LEU A 60 -5.47 1.28 -8.98
C LEU A 60 -6.81 1.98 -9.19
N SER A 61 -7.67 1.37 -10.01
CA SER A 61 -8.98 1.95 -10.37
C SER A 61 -9.94 2.12 -9.19
N GLY A 62 -9.68 1.44 -8.06
CA GLY A 62 -10.45 1.56 -6.83
C GLY A 62 -9.92 2.61 -5.85
N LEU A 63 -8.77 3.23 -6.12
CA LEU A 63 -8.13 4.19 -5.23
C LEU A 63 -8.93 5.50 -5.19
N VAL A 64 -9.36 5.88 -4.00
CA VAL A 64 -10.12 7.10 -3.71
C VAL A 64 -9.28 8.09 -2.91
N GLU A 65 -8.35 7.61 -2.08
CA GLU A 65 -7.57 8.43 -1.14
C GLU A 65 -6.09 8.02 -1.08
N LEU A 66 -5.20 9.01 -0.93
CA LEU A 66 -3.75 8.87 -0.79
C LEU A 66 -3.19 9.89 0.22
#